data_AF-A0A3C0QT22-F1
#
_entry.id   AF-A0A3C0QT22-F1
#
_cell.length_a   1.000
_cell.length_b   1.000
_cell.length_c   1.000
_cell.angle_alpha   90.00
_cell.angle_beta   90.00
_cell.angle_gamma   90.00
#
_symmetry.space_group_name_H-M   'P 1'
#
loop_
_entity.id
_entity.type
_entity.pdbx_description
1 polymer ?
#
loop_
_entity_poly.entity_id
_entity_poly.type
_entity_poly.pdbx_seq_one_letter_code
_entity_poly.pdbx_strand_id
1 'polypeptide(L)'
;MNVEEVNSLQGTVDLMLSHDWKERLVAEYLQTKIRKESLYQAIMRESAKFTSKPPNRVILREYEMMEIQYKVMKEYLLALEVRLKGLNIYVGTGKTEVPSDI
;
A
#
# COMPACT_ATOMS: atom_id res chain seq x y z
N MET A 1 -14.92 -7.79 -10.63
CA MET A 1 -15.26 -7.89 -9.19
C MET A 1 -14.93 -6.55 -8.57
N ASN A 2 -15.86 -5.97 -7.81
CA ASN A 2 -15.65 -4.73 -7.07
C ASN A 2 -15.45 -5.12 -5.60
N VAL A 3 -14.32 -4.76 -5.03
CA VAL A 3 -14.00 -5.07 -3.62
C VAL A 3 -14.19 -3.79 -2.81
N GLU A 4 -15.00 -3.86 -1.74
CA GLU A 4 -15.16 -2.76 -0.79
C GLU A 4 -13.80 -2.36 -0.20
N GLU A 5 -13.64 -1.07 0.12
CA GLU A 5 -12.35 -0.55 0.55
C GLU A 5 -12.01 -1.04 1.97
N VAL A 6 -11.11 -2.02 2.03
CA VAL A 6 -10.48 -2.47 3.27
C VAL A 6 -9.33 -1.52 3.62
N ASN A 7 -9.48 -0.80 4.73
CA ASN A 7 -8.53 0.22 5.19
C ASN A 7 -7.60 -0.23 6.32
N SER A 8 -7.61 -1.52 6.68
CA SER A 8 -6.76 -2.05 7.76
C SER A 8 -6.21 -3.43 7.44
N LEU A 9 -5.06 -3.78 8.03
CA LEU A 9 -4.47 -5.11 7.87
C LEU A 9 -5.43 -6.21 8.35
N GLN A 10 -6.12 -5.97 9.46
CA GLN A 10 -7.09 -6.93 10.00
C GLN A 10 -8.22 -7.22 9.02
N GLY A 11 -8.72 -6.20 8.31
CA GLY A 11 -9.78 -6.38 7.32
C GLY A 11 -9.34 -7.16 6.07
N THR A 12 -8.04 -7.44 5.91
CA THR A 12 -7.54 -8.24 4.77
C THR A 12 -7.45 -9.74 5.08
N VAL A 13 -7.64 -10.16 6.34
CA VAL A 13 -7.38 -11.54 6.79
C VAL A 13 -8.25 -12.55 6.04
N ASP A 14 -9.54 -12.27 5.86
CA ASP A 14 -10.45 -13.20 5.18
C ASP A 14 -10.01 -13.42 3.73
N LEU A 15 -9.60 -12.35 3.02
CA LEU A 15 -9.09 -12.42 1.66
C LEU A 15 -7.76 -13.19 1.58
N MET A 16 -6.89 -13.09 2.59
CA MET A 16 -5.64 -13.87 2.64
C MET A 16 -5.91 -15.37 2.77
N LEU A 17 -6.95 -15.74 3.50
CA LEU A 17 -7.32 -17.12 3.79
C LEU A 17 -8.21 -17.73 2.70
N SER A 18 -8.63 -16.93 1.73
CA SER A 18 -9.47 -17.39 0.63
C SER A 18 -8.81 -18.47 -0.21
N HIS A 19 -9.63 -19.40 -0.70
CA HIS A 19 -9.22 -20.39 -1.70
C HIS A 19 -9.06 -19.78 -3.10
N ASP A 20 -9.74 -18.65 -3.40
CA ASP A 20 -9.53 -17.93 -4.66
C ASP A 20 -8.21 -17.14 -4.60
N TRP A 21 -7.31 -17.45 -5.53
CA TRP A 21 -6.03 -16.76 -5.62
C TRP A 21 -6.17 -15.28 -6.00
N LYS A 22 -7.28 -14.90 -6.66
CA LYS A 22 -7.57 -13.50 -6.99
C LYS A 22 -7.88 -12.69 -5.73
N GLU A 23 -8.60 -13.28 -4.76
CA GLU A 23 -8.85 -12.65 -3.47
C GLU A 23 -7.56 -12.49 -2.67
N ARG A 24 -6.67 -13.50 -2.69
CA ARG A 24 -5.33 -13.37 -2.09
C ARG A 24 -4.47 -12.29 -2.75
N LEU A 25 -4.58 -12.12 -4.07
CA LEU A 25 -3.92 -11.03 -4.80
C LEU A 25 -4.46 -9.66 -4.38
N VAL A 26 -5.78 -9.53 -4.18
CA VAL A 26 -6.38 -8.30 -3.66
C VAL A 26 -5.90 -8.02 -2.23
N ALA A 27 -5.84 -9.04 -1.38
CA ALA A 27 -5.29 -8.91 -0.03
C ALA A 27 -3.85 -8.38 -0.06
N GLU A 28 -3.00 -8.95 -0.91
CA GLU A 28 -1.62 -8.52 -1.07
C GLU A 28 -1.50 -7.06 -1.50
N TYR A 29 -2.32 -6.62 -2.46
CA TYR A 29 -2.38 -5.22 -2.89
C TYR A 29 -2.77 -4.29 -1.73
N LEU A 30 -3.88 -4.58 -1.05
CA LEU A 30 -4.40 -3.76 0.06
C LEU A 30 -3.38 -3.67 1.19
N GLN A 31 -2.79 -4.79 1.56
CA GLN A 31 -1.77 -4.86 2.59
C GLN A 31 -0.52 -4.05 2.24
N THR A 32 -0.07 -4.15 0.99
CA THR A 32 1.09 -3.39 0.51
C THR A 32 0.79 -1.89 0.54
N LYS A 33 -0.41 -1.48 0.10
CA LYS A 33 -0.89 -0.08 0.15
C LYS A 33 -0.86 0.46 1.59
N ILE A 34 -1.51 -0.24 2.52
CA ILE A 34 -1.62 0.16 3.94
C ILE A 34 -0.24 0.29 4.58
N ARG A 35 0.64 -0.71 4.37
CA ARG A 35 1.99 -0.68 4.94
C ARG A 35 2.85 0.41 4.32
N LYS A 36 2.73 0.65 3.01
CA LYS A 36 3.45 1.72 2.29
C LYS A 36 3.06 3.10 2.83
N GLU A 37 1.77 3.34 3.04
CA GLU A 37 1.26 4.60 3.60
C GLU A 37 1.73 4.80 5.05
N SER A 38 1.67 3.75 5.86
CA SER A 38 2.17 3.77 7.24
C SER A 38 3.68 4.07 7.30
N LEU A 39 4.47 3.46 6.41
CA LEU A 39 5.91 3.68 6.30
C LEU A 39 6.21 5.12 5.87
N TYR A 40 5.48 5.67 4.89
CA TYR A 40 5.64 7.07 4.48
C TYR A 40 5.41 8.03 5.65
N GLN A 41 4.37 7.80 6.45
CA GLN A 41 4.12 8.61 7.66
C GLN A 41 5.25 8.47 8.68
N ALA A 42 5.86 7.30 8.82
CA ALA A 42 7.01 7.11 9.69
C ALA A 42 8.25 7.87 9.19
N ILE A 43 8.55 7.81 7.88
CA ILE A 43 9.64 8.57 7.25
C ILE A 43 9.46 10.07 7.48
N MET A 44 8.24 10.61 7.26
CA MET A 44 7.97 12.03 7.48
C MET A 44 8.14 12.46 8.94
N ARG A 45 7.73 11.62 9.90
CA ARG A 45 7.95 11.87 11.33
C ARG A 45 9.43 11.85 11.69
N GLU A 46 10.21 10.95 11.10
CA GLU A 46 11.63 10.83 11.39
C GLU A 46 12.44 11.99 10.78
N SER A 47 12.16 12.34 9.50
CA SER A 47 12.81 13.47 8.83
C SER A 47 12.55 14.79 9.55
N ALA A 48 11.35 14.99 10.11
CA ALA A 48 11.02 16.16 10.90
C ALA A 48 11.94 16.31 12.13
N LYS A 49 12.38 15.21 12.76
CA LYS A 49 13.29 15.25 13.92
C LYS A 49 14.69 15.72 13.54
N PHE A 50 15.13 15.47 12.31
CA PHE A 50 16.47 15.81 11.83
C PHE A 50 16.68 17.32 11.73
N THR A 51 15.60 18.07 11.53
CA THR A 51 15.64 19.55 11.54
C THR A 51 16.00 20.11 12.92
N SER A 52 15.62 19.41 13.99
CA SER A 52 15.86 19.84 15.38
C SER A 52 17.22 19.39 15.91
N LYS A 53 17.74 18.26 15.42
CA LYS A 53 19.04 17.72 15.81
C LYS A 53 19.57 16.82 14.69
N PRO A 54 20.85 16.94 14.29
CA PRO A 54 21.42 16.04 13.30
C PRO A 54 21.36 14.58 13.80
N PRO A 55 20.91 13.64 12.95
CA PRO A 55 20.84 12.23 13.33
C PRO A 55 22.24 11.65 13.56
N ASN A 56 22.33 10.66 14.45
CA ASN A 56 23.53 9.85 14.53
C ASN A 56 23.58 8.85 13.34
N ARG A 57 24.73 8.23 13.11
CA ARG A 57 24.93 7.29 11.99
C ARG A 57 23.95 6.11 11.97
N VAL A 58 23.51 5.64 13.12
CA VAL A 58 22.57 4.50 13.22
C VAL A 58 21.18 4.93 12.76
N ILE A 59 20.71 6.08 13.26
CA ILE A 59 19.41 6.65 12.88
C ILE A 59 19.39 7.01 11.39
N LEU A 60 20.48 7.58 10.88
CA LEU A 60 20.60 7.92 9.46
C LEU A 60 20.49 6.67 8.57
N ARG A 61 21.20 5.59 8.92
CA ARG A 61 21.14 4.33 8.17
C ARG A 61 19.74 3.72 8.20
N GLU A 62 19.08 3.71 9.36
CA GLU A 62 17.71 3.20 9.47
C GLU A 62 16.75 4.01 8.59
N TYR A 63 16.87 5.34 8.61
CA TYR A 63 16.09 6.23 7.75
C TYR A 63 16.30 5.94 6.26
N GLU A 64 17.55 5.79 5.81
CA GLU A 64 17.88 5.41 4.43
C GLU A 64 17.24 4.06 4.04
N MET A 65 17.25 3.07 4.95
CA MET A 65 16.61 1.77 4.72
C MET A 65 15.09 1.89 4.61
N MET A 66 14.46 2.73 5.43
CA MET A 66 13.04 3.03 5.32
C MET A 66 12.70 3.66 3.96
N GLU A 67 13.51 4.60 3.47
CA GLU A 67 13.31 5.22 2.15
C GLU A 67 13.44 4.20 1.00
N ILE A 68 14.45 3.32 1.08
CA ILE A 68 14.62 2.22 0.12
C ILE A 68 13.39 1.29 0.16
N GLN A 69 12.96 0.88 1.35
CA GLN A 69 11.78 0.03 1.53
C GLN A 69 10.54 0.69 0.93
N TYR A 70 10.31 1.98 1.17
CA TYR A 70 9.17 2.71 0.62
C TYR A 70 9.20 2.73 -0.91
N LYS A 71 10.37 2.95 -1.52
CA LYS A 71 10.53 2.93 -2.98
C LYS A 71 10.18 1.56 -3.56
N VAL A 72 10.74 0.49 -3.00
CA VAL A 72 10.46 -0.88 -3.43
C VAL A 72 8.97 -1.22 -3.30
N MET A 73 8.34 -0.84 -2.19
CA MET A 73 6.91 -1.06 -1.99
C MET A 73 6.05 -0.29 -3.00
N LYS A 74 6.45 0.93 -3.39
CA LYS A 74 5.76 1.71 -4.42
C LYS A 74 5.83 1.03 -5.79
N GLU A 75 7.00 0.54 -6.16
CA GLU A 75 7.21 -0.20 -7.43
C GLU A 75 6.43 -1.52 -7.42
N TYR A 76 6.44 -2.25 -6.30
CA TYR A 76 5.68 -3.49 -6.17
C TYR A 76 4.17 -3.26 -6.24
N LEU A 77 3.68 -2.21 -5.57
CA LEU A 77 2.26 -1.85 -5.61
C LEU A 77 1.81 -1.55 -7.04
N LEU A 78 2.62 -0.84 -7.84
CA LEU A 78 2.32 -0.60 -9.26
C LEU A 78 2.21 -1.91 -10.05
N ALA A 79 3.11 -2.87 -9.81
CA ALA A 79 3.03 -4.18 -10.45
C ALA A 79 1.73 -4.92 -10.09
N LEU A 80 1.30 -4.86 -8.83
CA LEU A 80 0.03 -5.42 -8.39
C LEU A 80 -1.18 -4.72 -9.04
N GLU A 81 -1.15 -3.39 -9.17
CA GLU A 81 -2.21 -2.63 -9.86
C GLU A 81 -2.36 -3.02 -11.32
N VAL A 82 -1.24 -3.19 -12.03
CA VAL A 82 -1.26 -3.65 -13.43
C VAL A 82 -1.84 -5.06 -13.53
N ARG A 83 -1.45 -5.97 -12.61
CA ARG A 83 -2.00 -7.34 -12.57
C ARG A 83 -3.50 -7.33 -12.29
N LEU A 84 -3.98 -6.55 -11.32
CA LEU A 84 -5.39 -6.45 -10.98
C LEU A 84 -6.21 -5.88 -12.15
N LYS A 85 -5.71 -4.82 -12.80
CA LYS A 85 -6.33 -4.24 -14.00
C LYS A 85 -6.44 -5.26 -15.14
N GLY A 86 -5.38 -6.03 -15.40
CA GLY A 86 -5.40 -7.10 -16.41
C GLY A 86 -6.43 -8.21 -16.13
N LEU A 87 -6.90 -8.33 -14.87
CA LEU A 87 -7.92 -9.28 -14.46
C LEU A 87 -9.32 -8.65 -14.33
N ASN A 88 -9.49 -7.37 -14.70
CA ASN A 88 -10.72 -6.59 -14.48
C ASN A 88 -11.17 -6.60 -13.01
N ILE A 89 -10.22 -6.51 -12.09
CA ILE A 89 -10.46 -6.37 -10.65
C ILE A 89 -10.15 -4.93 -10.27
N TYR A 90 -11.17 -4.24 -9.74
CA TYR A 90 -11.05 -2.87 -9.28
C TYR A 90 -11.18 -2.86 -7.76
N VAL A 91 -10.14 -2.36 -7.11
CA VAL A 91 -10.09 -2.16 -5.67
C VAL A 91 -10.33 -0.68 -5.44
N GLY A 92 -11.33 -0.33 -4.62
CA GLY A 92 -11.85 1.02 -4.50
C GLY A 92 -10.77 2.12 -4.42
N THR A 93 -10.80 3.02 -5.39
CA THR A 93 -10.53 4.45 -5.19
C THR A 93 -11.92 5.09 -5.24
N GLY A 94 -12.30 5.90 -4.24
CA GLY A 94 -13.66 6.42 -4.06
C GLY A 94 -14.47 6.61 -5.37
N LYS A 95 -15.64 5.96 -5.42
CA LYS A 95 -16.68 6.07 -6.46
C LYS A 95 -16.16 6.10 -7.91
N THR A 96 -16.12 4.94 -8.55
CA THR A 96 -16.51 4.90 -9.96
C THR A 96 -18.01 5.18 -10.03
N GLU A 97 -18.38 6.46 -10.16
CA GLU A 97 -19.59 6.78 -10.90
C GLU A 97 -19.33 6.30 -12.32
N VAL A 98 -19.89 5.14 -12.64
CA VAL A 98 -20.13 4.77 -14.03
C VAL A 98 -21.24 5.73 -14.47
N PRO A 99 -21.02 6.62 -15.44
CA PRO A 99 -22.14 7.33 -16.05
C PRO A 99 -23.09 6.26 -16.58
N SER A 100 -24.31 6.20 -16.04
CA SER A 100 -25.38 5.44 -16.67
C SER A 100 -25.62 6.09 -18.02
N ASP A 101 -25.37 5.33 -19.09
CA ASP A 101 -25.51 5.74 -20.49
C ASP A 101 -26.57 6.83 -20.72
N ILE A 102 -26.15 8.09 -20.89
CA ILE A 102 -26.79 9.17 -21.68
C ILE A 102 -25.69 10.12 -22.17
#